data_AF-A0A401WBQ8-F1
#
_entry.id   AF-A0A401WBQ8-F1
#
_cell.length_a   1.000
_cell.length_b   1.000
_cell.length_c   1.000
_cell.angle_alpha   90.00
_cell.angle_beta   90.00
_cell.angle_gamma   90.00
#
_symmetry.space_group_name_H-M   'P 1'
#
loop_
_entity.id
_entity.type
_entity.pdbx_description
1 polymer ?
#
loop_
_entity_poly.entity_id
_entity_poly.type
_entity_poly.pdbx_seq_one_letter_code
_entity_poly.pdbx_strand_id
1 'polypeptide(L)'
;MDAFGGEGLADHGFDPDETVWVRGVDYVAGWREAHDAGAALSEALAAAGIDVASVRAQAHARPDGSGEVTLKLPTETARQTTELLWAMSRWGRAS
;
A
#
# COMPACT_ATOMS: atom_id res chain seq x y z
N MET A 1 -24.10 -15.68 24.21
CA MET A 1 -22.68 -15.91 23.90
C MET A 1 -22.54 -15.50 22.44
N ASP A 2 -22.30 -14.22 22.25
CA ASP A 2 -22.41 -13.53 20.97
C ASP A 2 -21.30 -13.92 20.01
N ALA A 3 -21.67 -13.95 18.74
CA ALA A 3 -20.89 -14.38 17.59
C ALA A 3 -19.54 -13.65 17.54
N PHE A 4 -18.46 -14.43 17.47
CA PHE A 4 -17.17 -13.92 17.03
C PHE A 4 -17.35 -13.47 15.58
N GLY A 5 -17.31 -12.14 15.37
CA GLY A 5 -17.45 -11.47 14.08
C GLY A 5 -16.48 -12.03 13.06
N GLY A 6 -17.05 -12.76 12.09
CA GLY A 6 -16.34 -13.36 10.96
C GLY A 6 -16.23 -12.42 9.76
N GLU A 7 -15.83 -11.17 9.97
CA GLU A 7 -15.70 -10.16 8.91
C GLU A 7 -14.36 -9.41 9.02
N GLY A 8 -13.26 -10.13 9.28
CA GLY A 8 -11.93 -9.53 9.44
C GLY A 8 -10.78 -10.16 8.65
N LEU A 9 -10.90 -11.42 8.19
CA LEU A 9 -9.80 -12.15 7.54
C LEU A 9 -10.03 -12.55 6.09
N ALA A 10 -11.25 -12.41 5.55
CA ALA A 10 -11.59 -12.98 4.24
C ALA A 10 -11.43 -12.03 3.04
N ASP A 11 -11.22 -10.73 3.26
CA ASP A 11 -11.11 -9.74 2.17
C ASP A 11 -9.69 -9.62 1.57
N HIS A 12 -8.70 -10.21 2.25
CA HIS A 12 -7.34 -10.39 1.74
C HIS A 12 -7.12 -11.89 1.68
N GLY A 13 -7.07 -12.48 0.48
CA GLY A 13 -6.94 -13.93 0.29
C GLY A 13 -5.92 -14.52 1.26
N PHE A 14 -6.36 -15.45 2.10
CA PHE A 14 -5.50 -16.12 3.07
C PHE A 14 -4.43 -16.93 2.31
N ASP A 15 -3.19 -16.44 2.30
CA ASP A 15 -2.05 -17.19 1.79
C ASP A 15 -1.36 -17.91 2.97
N PRO A 16 -1.41 -19.25 3.05
CA PRO A 16 -0.76 -19.99 4.13
C PRO A 16 0.75 -19.77 4.18
N ASP A 17 1.43 -19.50 3.06
CA ASP A 17 2.86 -19.20 3.03
C ASP A 17 3.19 -17.81 3.62
N GLU A 18 2.22 -16.89 3.66
CA GLU A 18 2.35 -15.58 4.34
C GLU A 18 2.16 -15.65 5.85
N THR A 19 1.74 -16.81 6.38
CA THR A 19 1.46 -16.98 7.82
C THR A 19 2.55 -17.72 8.59
N VAL A 20 3.57 -18.25 7.90
CA VAL A 20 4.65 -19.02 8.52
C VAL A 20 5.80 -18.08 8.90
N TRP A 21 6.04 -17.92 10.20
CA TRP A 21 7.22 -17.20 10.67
C TRP A 21 8.50 -17.98 10.37
N VAL A 22 9.40 -17.39 9.59
CA VAL A 22 10.71 -17.97 9.27
C VAL A 22 11.78 -17.37 10.18
N ARG A 23 12.47 -18.24 10.93
CA ARG A 23 13.55 -17.81 11.82
C ARG A 23 14.70 -17.19 11.02
N GLY A 24 15.14 -16.01 11.45
CA GLY A 24 16.29 -15.31 10.86
C GLY A 24 15.92 -14.31 9.77
N VAL A 25 14.64 -14.21 9.40
CA VAL A 25 14.13 -13.17 8.51
C VAL A 25 13.77 -11.92 9.31
N ASP A 26 14.24 -10.75 8.86
CA ASP A 26 13.97 -9.47 9.50
C ASP A 26 12.70 -8.82 8.94
N TYR A 27 11.55 -9.33 9.39
CA TYR A 27 10.24 -8.79 9.03
C TYR A 27 10.02 -7.35 9.50
N VAL A 28 10.70 -6.93 10.57
CA VAL A 28 10.54 -5.57 11.11
C VAL A 28 11.23 -4.57 10.19
N ALA A 29 12.41 -4.90 9.68
CA ALA A 29 13.09 -4.07 8.69
C ALA A 29 12.24 -3.91 7.42
N GLY A 30 11.73 -5.01 6.85
CA GLY A 30 10.87 -4.97 5.67
C GLY A 30 9.59 -4.17 5.88
N TRP A 31 8.92 -4.37 7.02
CA TRP A 31 7.71 -3.60 7.35
C TRP A 31 8.01 -2.10 7.53
N ARG A 32 9.14 -1.74 8.16
CA ARG A 32 9.54 -0.33 8.32
C ARG A 32 9.81 0.33 6.98
N GLU A 33 10.55 -0.33 6.10
CA GLU A 33 10.81 0.16 4.74
C GLU A 33 9.49 0.39 3.99
N ALA A 34 8.58 -0.57 4.03
CA ALA A 34 7.26 -0.44 3.42
C ALA A 34 6.43 0.70 4.06
N HIS A 35 6.48 0.85 5.37
CA HIS A 35 5.77 1.90 6.09
C HIS A 35 6.27 3.29 5.67
N ASP A 36 7.58 3.47 5.62
CA ASP A 36 8.20 4.73 5.21
C ASP A 36 7.91 5.05 3.74
N ALA A 37 8.00 4.04 2.86
CA ALA A 37 7.63 4.19 1.45
C ALA A 37 6.14 4.55 1.26
N GLY A 38 5.25 3.92 2.03
CA GLY A 38 3.81 4.22 2.02
C GLY A 38 3.51 5.64 2.49
N ALA A 39 4.17 6.10 3.56
CA ALA A 39 4.04 7.47 4.06
C ALA A 39 4.54 8.49 3.01
N ALA A 40 5.71 8.26 2.42
CA ALA A 40 6.25 9.12 1.37
C ALA A 40 5.33 9.18 0.14
N LEU A 41 4.72 8.05 -0.25
CA LEU A 41 3.74 8.02 -1.34
C LEU A 41 2.50 8.84 -1.01
N SER A 42 1.96 8.72 0.21
CA SER A 42 0.82 9.53 0.66
C SER A 42 1.15 11.03 0.66
N GLU A 43 2.34 11.42 1.14
CA GLU A 43 2.79 12.82 1.11
C GLU A 43 2.90 13.34 -0.33
N ALA A 44 3.45 12.56 -1.25
CA ALA A 44 3.57 12.92 -2.66
C ALA A 44 2.19 13.10 -3.34
N LEU A 45 1.25 12.21 -3.06
CA LEU A 45 -0.13 12.32 -3.56
C LEU A 45 -0.82 13.58 -3.04
N ALA A 46 -0.67 13.88 -1.74
CA ALA A 46 -1.20 15.09 -1.14
C ALA A 46 -0.60 16.36 -1.75
N ALA A 47 0.73 16.38 -1.95
CA ALA A 47 1.42 17.48 -2.60
C ALA A 47 0.99 17.68 -4.07
N ALA A 48 0.57 16.60 -4.73
CA ALA A 48 0.02 16.60 -6.08
C ALA A 48 -1.47 17.02 -6.13
N GLY A 49 -2.09 17.36 -5.00
CA GLY A 49 -3.48 17.80 -4.90
C GLY A 49 -4.50 16.66 -4.93
N ILE A 50 -4.07 15.41 -4.77
CA ILE A 50 -4.94 14.26 -4.63
C ILE A 50 -5.44 14.19 -3.18
N ASP A 51 -6.75 14.06 -2.98
CA ASP A 51 -7.30 13.88 -1.64
C ASP A 51 -6.87 12.53 -1.05
N VAL A 52 -6.00 12.59 -0.04
CA VAL A 52 -5.48 11.41 0.66
C VAL A 52 -6.34 10.97 1.84
N ALA A 53 -7.39 11.74 2.21
CA ALA A 53 -8.26 11.36 3.33
C ALA A 53 -9.02 10.05 3.06
N SER A 54 -9.25 9.74 1.78
CA SER A 54 -9.89 8.51 1.32
C SER A 54 -8.91 7.42 0.85
N VAL A 55 -7.60 7.70 0.91
CA VAL A 55 -6.53 6.79 0.50
C VAL A 55 -6.04 6.00 1.70
N ARG A 56 -5.90 4.68 1.55
CA ARG A 56 -5.35 3.82 2.59
C ARG A 56 -4.11 3.10 2.07
N ALA A 57 -2.94 3.48 2.60
CA ALA A 57 -1.71 2.73 2.42
C ALA A 57 -1.55 1.72 3.56
N GLN A 58 -1.19 0.48 3.23
CA GLN A 58 -0.97 -0.59 4.18
C GLN A 58 0.39 -1.20 3.91
N ALA A 59 1.26 -1.17 4.93
CA ALA A 59 2.59 -1.74 4.87
C ALA A 59 2.58 -3.17 5.40
N HIS A 60 3.22 -4.06 4.66
CA HIS A 60 3.37 -5.48 4.96
C HIS A 60 4.82 -5.90 4.77
N ALA A 61 5.23 -6.96 5.47
CA ALA A 61 6.46 -7.67 5.16
C ALA A 61 6.07 -9.01 4.52
N ARG A 62 6.68 -9.32 3.38
CA ARG A 62 6.50 -10.57 2.65
C ARG A 62 7.21 -11.73 3.38
N PRO A 63 6.94 -13.00 3.01
CA PRO A 63 7.54 -14.16 3.68
C PRO A 63 9.08 -14.18 3.70
N ASP A 64 9.70 -13.56 2.70
CA ASP A 64 11.14 -13.39 2.55
C ASP A 64 11.73 -12.20 3.34
N GLY A 65 10.88 -11.44 4.04
CA GLY A 65 11.24 -10.25 4.81
C GLY A 65 11.28 -8.97 4.00
N SER A 66 10.99 -8.98 2.71
CA SER A 66 10.91 -7.76 1.89
C SER A 66 9.66 -6.94 2.22
N GLY A 67 9.76 -5.62 2.10
CA GLY A 67 8.62 -4.72 2.31
C GLY A 67 7.66 -4.70 1.12
N GLU A 68 6.37 -4.62 1.39
CA GLU A 68 5.32 -4.43 0.40
C GLU A 68 4.30 -3.37 0.86
N VAL A 69 3.86 -2.53 -0.07
CA VAL A 69 2.83 -1.52 0.18
C VAL A 69 1.59 -1.81 -0.67
N THR A 70 0.46 -2.05 -0.01
CA THR A 70 -0.85 -2.09 -0.66
C THR A 70 -1.53 -0.73 -0.55
N LEU A 71 -1.95 -0.18 -1.68
CA LEU A 71 -2.68 1.08 -1.74
C LEU A 71 -4.14 0.84 -2.14
N LYS A 72 -5.08 1.18 -1.26
CA LYS A 72 -6.51 1.21 -1.58
C LYS A 72 -6.92 2.65 -1.91
N LEU A 73 -7.43 2.83 -3.12
CA LEU A 73 -7.87 4.12 -3.66
C LEU A 73 -9.35 4.03 -4.08
N PRO A 74 -10.16 5.07 -3.82
CA PRO A 74 -11.43 5.24 -4.52
C PRO A 74 -11.22 5.31 -6.03
N THR A 75 -12.19 4.84 -6.81
CA THR A 75 -12.11 4.83 -8.28
C THR A 75 -11.79 6.21 -8.86
N GLU A 76 -12.36 7.27 -8.29
CA GLU A 76 -12.11 8.64 -8.77
C GLU A 76 -10.68 9.08 -8.47
N THR A 77 -10.20 8.85 -7.26
CA THR A 77 -8.81 9.15 -6.86
C THR A 77 -7.80 8.39 -7.73
N ALA A 78 -8.09 7.13 -8.08
CA ALA A 78 -7.26 6.35 -8.99
C ALA A 78 -7.21 6.95 -10.41
N ARG A 79 -8.34 7.45 -10.93
CA ARG A 79 -8.40 8.15 -12.22
C ARG A 79 -7.61 9.47 -12.19
N GLN A 80 -7.84 10.30 -11.18
CA GLN A 80 -7.11 11.57 -11.01
C GLN A 80 -5.60 11.35 -10.92
N THR A 81 -5.17 10.34 -10.15
CA THR A 81 -3.76 9.96 -10.05
C THR A 81 -3.20 9.53 -11.41
N THR A 82 -3.96 8.74 -12.18
CA THR A 82 -3.55 8.29 -13.52
C THR A 82 -3.39 9.46 -14.49
N GLU A 83 -4.33 10.39 -14.53
CA GLU A 83 -4.26 11.61 -15.35
C GLU A 83 -3.02 12.46 -15.00
N LEU A 84 -2.74 12.60 -13.70
CA LEU A 84 -1.58 13.34 -13.21
C LEU A 84 -0.26 12.68 -13.63
N LEU A 85 -0.16 11.35 -13.50
CA LEU A 85 1.02 10.58 -13.95
C LEU A 85 1.26 10.72 -15.46
N TRP A 86 0.19 10.68 -16.27
CA TRP A 86 0.30 10.89 -17.72
C TRP A 86 0.70 12.32 -18.09
N ALA A 87 0.13 13.32 -17.41
CA ALA A 87 0.49 14.72 -17.61
C ALA A 87 1.99 14.96 -17.34
N MET A 88 2.51 14.44 -16.22
CA MET A 88 3.93 14.55 -15.87
C MET A 88 4.83 13.81 -16.86
N SER A 89 4.47 12.58 -17.25
CA SER A 89 5.23 11.79 -18.22
C SER A 89 5.31 12.48 -19.59
N ARG A 90 4.27 13.22 -19.97
CA ARG A 90 4.25 14.00 -21.21
C ARG A 90 5.19 15.20 -21.15
N TRP A 91 5.31 15.86 -19.99
CA TRP A 91 6.20 17.00 -19.80
C TRP A 91 7.67 16.56 -19.71
N GLY A 92 7.94 15.42 -19.07
CA GLY A 92 9.29 14.84 -18.99
C GLY A 92 9.84 14.30 -20.33
N ARG A 93 8.99 14.06 -21.33
CA ARG A 93 9.43 13.71 -22.71
C ARG A 93 9.55 14.90 -23.65
N ALA A 94 9.06 16.07 -23.25
CA ALA A 94 9.11 17.31 -24.02
C ALA A 94 10.23 18.26 -23.53
N SER A 95 10.93 17.89 -22.46
CA SER A 95 12.12 18.56 -21.91
C SER A 95 13.36 17.73 -22.24
#